data_AF-A0A2V8EWK6-F1
#
_entry.id   AF-A0A2V8EWK6-F1
#
_cell.length_a   1.000
_cell.length_b   1.000
_cell.length_c   1.000
_cell.angle_alpha   90.00
_cell.angle_beta   90.00
_cell.angle_gamma   90.00
#
_symmetry.space_group_name_H-M   'P 1'
#
loop_
_entity.id
_entity.type
_entity.pdbx_description
1 polymer ?
#
loop_
_entity_poly.entity_id
_entity_poly.type
_entity_poly.pdbx_seq_one_letter_code
_entity_poly.pdbx_strand_id
1 'polypeptide(L)'
;MIFVAGAVLSWGAYGVFLQQGQVQLGNPLKALLCVGVAYFLIAVLIPIGGLSAQGGLSGFNTGGLMRATLGGALGAAGAVCIIWAFKSGGLPIYVMPLVFGGAPIVNVLLAMVMHPPRSSINPMLYLGFLLASLGAGMVLYYRPTS
;
A
#
# COMPACT_ATOMS: atom_id res chain seq x y z
N MET A 1 11.64 -12.85 -4.53
CA MET A 1 11.03 -13.35 -3.27
C MET A 1 11.46 -12.56 -2.04
N ILE A 2 12.76 -12.31 -1.81
CA ILE A 2 13.22 -11.57 -0.61
C ILE A 2 12.63 -10.15 -0.47
N PHE A 3 12.57 -9.37 -1.55
CA PHE A 3 11.96 -8.02 -1.52
C PHE A 3 10.44 -8.04 -1.33
N VAL A 4 9.78 -9.12 -1.78
CA VAL A 4 8.34 -9.31 -1.53
C VAL A 4 8.12 -9.57 -0.05
N ALA A 5 8.93 -10.44 0.58
CA ALA A 5 8.88 -10.65 2.02
C ALA A 5 9.17 -9.36 2.79
N GLY A 6 10.18 -8.59 2.37
CA GLY A 6 10.48 -7.28 2.96
C GLY A 6 9.33 -6.28 2.85
N ALA A 7 8.61 -6.26 1.72
CA ALA A 7 7.41 -5.45 1.55
C ALA A 7 6.28 -5.91 2.48
N VAL A 8 6.02 -7.21 2.57
CA VAL A 8 5.00 -7.78 3.47
C VAL A 8 5.31 -7.44 4.93
N LEU A 9 6.56 -7.60 5.36
CA LEU A 9 6.99 -7.28 6.72
C LEU A 9 6.88 -5.78 7.01
N SER A 10 7.34 -4.93 6.09
CA SER A 10 7.30 -3.47 6.26
C SER A 10 5.86 -2.96 6.33
N TRP A 11 5.00 -3.37 5.39
CA TRP A 11 3.59 -2.95 5.36
C TRP A 11 2.75 -3.58 6.47
N GLY A 12 3.07 -4.79 6.90
CA GLY A 12 2.44 -5.44 8.05
C GLY A 12 2.77 -4.73 9.36
N ALA A 13 4.05 -4.40 9.59
CA ALA A 13 4.48 -3.64 10.77
C ALA A 13 3.97 -2.19 10.76
N TYR A 14 3.92 -1.58 9.57
CA TYR A 14 3.48 -0.20 9.38
C TYR A 14 2.15 0.11 10.07
N GLY A 15 1.13 -0.73 9.92
CA GLY A 15 -0.18 -0.47 10.53
C GLY A 15 -0.13 -0.35 12.05
N VAL A 16 0.64 -1.22 12.72
CA VAL A 16 0.79 -1.24 14.18
C VAL A 16 1.53 0.01 14.65
N PHE A 17 2.70 0.29 14.07
CA PHE A 17 3.50 1.46 14.45
C PHE A 17 2.78 2.77 14.14
N LEU A 18 2.05 2.84 13.03
CA LEU A 18 1.30 4.03 12.65
C LEU A 18 0.16 4.31 13.63
N GLN A 19 -0.63 3.30 14.01
CA GLN A 19 -1.68 3.49 14.99
C GLN A 19 -1.10 3.91 16.34
N GLN A 20 -0.04 3.25 16.82
CA GLN A 20 0.62 3.62 18.07
C GLN A 20 1.15 5.06 18.03
N GLY A 21 1.85 5.43 16.96
CA GLY A 21 2.35 6.79 16.77
C GLY A 21 1.22 7.83 16.71
N GLN A 22 0.12 7.51 16.03
CA GLN A 22 -1.06 8.37 15.97
C GLN A 22 -1.72 8.57 17.33
N VAL A 23 -1.84 7.52 18.14
CA VAL A 23 -2.37 7.58 19.51
C VAL A 23 -1.45 8.41 20.40
N GLN A 24 -0.13 8.17 20.36
CA GLN A 24 0.86 8.90 21.16
C GLN A 24 0.94 10.40 20.79
N LEU A 25 0.80 10.73 19.51
CA LEU A 25 0.82 12.11 19.03
C LEU A 25 -0.53 12.84 19.25
N GLY A 26 -1.60 12.09 19.52
CA GLY A 26 -2.96 12.61 19.71
C GLY A 26 -3.56 13.35 18.50
N ASN A 27 -2.86 13.36 17.35
CA ASN A 27 -3.29 14.08 16.17
C ASN A 27 -2.89 13.34 14.88
N PRO A 28 -3.85 12.99 14.01
CA PRO A 28 -3.60 12.24 12.78
C PRO A 28 -2.75 13.02 11.77
N LEU A 29 -2.82 14.34 11.74
CA LEU A 29 -2.01 15.16 10.83
C LEU A 29 -0.55 15.18 11.23
N LYS A 30 -0.25 15.12 12.54
CA LYS A 30 1.13 14.98 13.02
C LYS A 30 1.72 13.62 12.61
N ALA A 31 0.94 12.55 12.75
CA ALA A 31 1.34 11.22 12.29
C ALA A 31 1.55 11.20 10.77
N LEU A 32 0.64 11.79 9.99
CA LEU A 32 0.77 11.92 8.54
C LEU A 32 2.03 12.71 8.15
N LEU A 33 2.35 13.79 8.88
CA LEU A 33 3.56 14.56 8.64
C LEU A 33 4.82 13.70 8.83
N CYS A 34 4.88 12.90 9.90
CA CYS A 34 5.98 11.97 10.12
C CYS A 34 6.11 10.93 8.98
N VAL A 35 4.99 10.39 8.50
CA VAL A 35 4.97 9.48 7.34
C VAL A 35 5.47 10.19 6.08
N GLY A 36 5.03 11.43 5.84
CA GLY A 36 5.45 12.24 4.69
C GLY A 36 6.95 12.52 4.69
N VAL A 37 7.51 12.87 5.86
CA VAL A 37 8.97 13.07 6.02
C VAL A 37 9.73 11.77 5.72
N ALA A 38 9.27 10.65 6.27
CA ALA A 38 9.91 9.35 6.00
C ALA A 38 9.86 8.98 4.51
N TYR A 39 8.71 9.22 3.85
CA TYR A 39 8.55 8.97 2.42
C TYR A 39 9.48 9.84 1.59
N PHE A 40 9.61 11.13 1.92
CA PHE A 40 10.56 12.01 1.25
C PHE A 40 11.99 11.51 1.40
N LEU A 41 12.44 11.23 2.64
CA LEU A 41 13.81 10.79 2.89
C LEU A 41 14.15 9.51 2.12
N ILE A 42 13.28 8.51 2.16
CA ILE A 42 13.53 7.21 1.54
C ILE A 42 13.34 7.29 0.02
N ALA A 43 12.23 7.85 -0.45
CA ALA A 43 11.87 7.84 -1.87
C ALA A 43 12.63 8.88 -2.72
N VAL A 44 13.27 9.87 -2.08
CA VAL A 44 14.07 10.88 -2.79
C VAL A 44 15.56 10.62 -2.61
N LEU A 45 16.05 10.45 -1.38
CA LEU A 45 17.50 10.38 -1.15
C LEU A 45 18.12 9.07 -1.65
N ILE A 46 17.45 7.92 -1.48
CA ILE A 46 17.97 6.63 -1.92
C ILE A 46 18.09 6.58 -3.46
N PRO A 47 17.05 6.94 -4.24
CA PRO A 47 17.17 6.93 -5.71
C PRO A 47 18.17 7.95 -6.23
N ILE A 48 18.28 9.14 -5.62
CA ILE A 48 19.29 10.12 -6.02
C ILE A 48 20.69 9.54 -5.84
N GLY A 49 21.01 8.98 -4.67
CA GLY A 49 22.33 8.37 -4.41
C GLY A 49 22.62 7.19 -5.33
N GLY A 50 21.62 6.35 -5.61
CA GLY A 50 21.76 5.22 -6.53
C GLY A 50 21.99 5.65 -7.98
N LEU A 51 21.20 6.61 -8.47
CA LEU A 51 21.31 7.12 -9.84
C LEU A 51 22.57 7.96 -10.03
N SER A 52 23.00 8.72 -9.03
CA SER A 52 24.25 9.48 -9.10
C SER A 52 25.45 8.55 -9.22
N ALA A 53 25.47 7.42 -8.51
CA ALA A 53 26.53 6.42 -8.61
C ALA A 53 26.58 5.73 -9.98
N GLN A 54 25.47 5.71 -10.71
CA GLN A 54 25.34 5.08 -12.03
C GLN A 54 25.45 6.09 -13.19
N GLY A 55 25.57 7.39 -12.90
CA GLY A 55 25.49 8.45 -13.92
C GLY A 55 24.12 8.58 -14.59
N GLY A 56 23.07 7.97 -14.02
CA GLY A 56 21.74 7.81 -14.61
C GLY A 56 20.74 8.92 -14.26
N LEU A 57 21.21 10.11 -13.87
CA LEU A 57 20.34 11.24 -13.51
C LEU A 57 19.69 11.95 -14.72
N SER A 58 19.89 11.44 -15.94
CA SER A 58 19.37 11.99 -17.18
C SER A 58 18.51 10.96 -17.95
N GLY A 59 17.66 11.43 -18.86
CA GLY A 59 16.87 10.54 -19.73
C GLY A 59 15.46 10.17 -19.22
N PHE A 60 14.85 10.99 -18.36
CA PHE A 60 13.47 10.76 -17.92
C PHE A 60 12.47 10.99 -19.06
N ASN A 61 11.68 9.96 -19.37
CA ASN A 61 10.56 10.05 -20.32
C ASN A 61 9.33 10.66 -19.63
N THR A 62 8.70 11.67 -20.24
CA THR A 62 7.46 12.32 -19.76
C THR A 62 6.36 11.31 -19.43
N GLY A 63 6.16 10.28 -20.26
CA GLY A 63 5.15 9.25 -20.01
C GLY A 63 5.45 8.41 -18.78
N GLY A 64 6.72 8.07 -18.56
CA GLY A 64 7.18 7.35 -17.37
C GLY A 64 7.07 8.20 -16.12
N LEU A 65 7.46 9.47 -16.21
CA LEU A 65 7.38 10.44 -15.12
C LEU A 65 5.94 10.61 -14.64
N MET A 66 4.99 10.79 -15.56
CA MET A 66 3.58 10.98 -15.20
C MET A 66 3.00 9.74 -14.51
N ARG A 67 3.25 8.54 -15.05
CA ARG A 67 2.75 7.28 -14.46
C ARG A 67 3.39 6.98 -13.12
N ALA A 68 4.69 7.19 -12.97
CA ALA A 68 5.40 7.01 -11.71
C ALA A 68 4.91 8.00 -10.65
N THR A 69 4.71 9.26 -11.02
CA THR A 69 4.17 10.31 -10.12
C THR A 69 2.74 9.97 -9.69
N LEU A 70 1.88 9.56 -10.61
CA LEU A 70 0.52 9.12 -10.29
C LEU A 70 0.52 7.89 -9.37
N GLY A 71 1.39 6.91 -9.63
CA GLY A 71 1.57 5.75 -8.75
C GLY A 71 1.98 6.15 -7.33
N GLY A 72 2.93 7.08 -7.20
CA GLY A 72 3.35 7.63 -5.91
C GLY A 72 2.22 8.39 -5.20
N ALA A 73 1.46 9.20 -5.94
CA ALA A 73 0.32 9.94 -5.41
C ALA A 73 -0.78 9.00 -4.88
N LEU A 74 -1.09 7.91 -5.61
CA LEU A 74 -2.04 6.89 -5.15
C LEU A 74 -1.56 6.18 -3.88
N GLY A 75 -0.26 5.88 -3.77
CA GLY A 75 0.34 5.32 -2.56
C GLY A 75 0.23 6.25 -1.35
N ALA A 76 0.52 7.54 -1.53
CA ALA A 76 0.37 8.56 -0.50
C ALA A 76 -1.10 8.75 -0.09
N ALA A 77 -2.02 8.76 -1.05
CA ALA A 77 -3.46 8.80 -0.78
C ALA A 77 -3.92 7.59 0.03
N GLY A 78 -3.41 6.39 -0.28
CA GLY A 78 -3.67 5.18 0.52
C GLY A 78 -3.22 5.32 1.98
N ALA A 79 -2.02 5.86 2.22
CA ALA A 79 -1.53 6.11 3.58
C ALA A 79 -2.40 7.11 4.35
N VAL A 80 -2.86 8.18 3.69
CA VAL A 80 -3.85 9.13 4.24
C VAL A 80 -5.13 8.41 4.63
N CYS A 81 -5.70 7.56 3.76
CA CYS A 81 -6.91 6.81 4.07
C CYS A 81 -6.75 5.90 5.30
N ILE A 82 -5.59 5.24 5.46
CA ILE A 82 -5.30 4.39 6.62
C ILE A 82 -5.28 5.21 7.92
N ILE A 83 -4.61 6.37 7.92
CA ILE A 83 -4.55 7.27 9.08
C ILE A 83 -5.95 7.74 9.50
N TRP A 84 -6.78 8.10 8.52
CA TRP A 84 -8.16 8.48 8.81
C TRP A 84 -9.01 7.31 9.30
N ALA A 85 -8.79 6.09 8.78
CA ALA A 85 -9.45 4.90 9.29
C ALA A 85 -9.09 4.62 10.77
N PHE A 86 -7.83 4.82 11.15
CA PHE A 86 -7.42 4.75 12.56
C PHE A 86 -8.02 5.89 13.39
N LYS A 87 -8.12 7.09 12.81
CA LYS A 87 -8.75 8.25 13.47
C LYS A 87 -10.23 7.99 13.77
N SER A 88 -10.94 7.27 12.90
CA SER A 88 -12.34 6.87 13.11
C SER A 88 -12.51 5.65 14.03
N GLY A 89 -11.48 5.24 14.77
CA GLY A 89 -11.53 4.11 15.70
C GLY A 89 -11.18 2.75 15.10
N GLY A 90 -10.69 2.70 13.86
CA GLY A 90 -10.18 1.47 13.25
C GLY A 90 -8.93 0.98 13.97
N LEU A 91 -8.83 -0.34 14.18
CA LEU A 91 -7.63 -0.99 14.69
C LEU A 91 -6.83 -1.62 13.53
N PRO A 92 -5.48 -1.70 13.60
CA PRO A 92 -4.63 -2.33 12.61
C PRO A 92 -5.02 -3.76 12.28
N ILE A 93 -5.48 -4.51 13.28
CA ILE A 93 -5.98 -5.89 13.12
C ILE A 93 -7.20 -5.98 12.18
N TYR A 94 -7.90 -4.88 11.92
CA TYR A 94 -9.04 -4.83 11.00
C TYR A 94 -8.70 -4.09 9.71
N VAL A 95 -8.13 -2.89 9.83
CA VAL A 95 -7.89 -2.01 8.69
C VAL A 95 -6.82 -2.61 7.77
N MET A 96 -5.76 -3.20 8.31
CA MET A 96 -4.67 -3.73 7.47
C MET A 96 -5.12 -4.96 6.66
N PRO A 97 -5.75 -6.00 7.24
CA PRO A 97 -6.24 -7.14 6.44
C PRO A 97 -7.28 -6.73 5.40
N LEU A 98 -8.14 -5.75 5.70
CA LEU A 98 -9.11 -5.22 4.73
C LEU A 98 -8.42 -4.56 3.54
N VAL A 99 -7.46 -3.67 3.80
CA VAL A 99 -6.72 -2.97 2.75
C VAL A 99 -5.91 -3.97 1.92
N PHE A 100 -5.16 -4.87 2.56
CA PHE A 100 -4.30 -5.82 1.86
C PHE A 100 -5.03 -7.01 1.25
N GLY A 101 -6.24 -7.33 1.70
CA GLY A 101 -7.14 -8.29 1.04
C GLY A 101 -7.84 -7.69 -0.18
N GLY A 102 -8.26 -6.42 -0.11
CA GLY A 102 -8.95 -5.73 -1.21
C GLY A 102 -8.02 -5.16 -2.29
N ALA A 103 -6.83 -4.67 -1.93
CA ALA A 103 -5.90 -4.04 -2.87
C ALA A 103 -5.47 -4.96 -4.04
N PRO A 104 -5.20 -6.26 -3.83
CA PRO A 104 -4.91 -7.17 -4.94
C PRO A 104 -6.06 -7.29 -5.94
N ILE A 105 -7.32 -7.28 -5.47
CA ILE A 105 -8.50 -7.36 -6.34
C ILE A 105 -8.56 -6.12 -7.23
N VAL A 106 -8.44 -4.93 -6.64
CA VAL A 106 -8.41 -3.65 -7.38
C VAL A 106 -7.26 -3.62 -8.38
N ASN A 107 -6.06 -4.07 -7.96
CA ASN A 107 -4.89 -4.11 -8.82
C ASN A 107 -5.11 -5.01 -10.05
N VAL A 108 -5.65 -6.21 -9.86
CA VAL A 108 -5.88 -7.12 -10.99
C VAL A 108 -6.98 -6.60 -11.92
N LEU A 109 -8.07 -6.03 -11.37
CA LEU A 109 -9.11 -5.41 -12.20
C LEU A 109 -8.55 -4.25 -13.02
N LEU A 110 -7.78 -3.35 -12.42
CA LEU A 110 -7.16 -2.24 -13.13
C LEU A 110 -6.16 -2.74 -14.19
N ALA A 111 -5.37 -3.77 -13.87
CA ALA A 111 -4.46 -4.39 -14.81
C ALA A 111 -5.21 -5.01 -16.00
N MET A 112 -6.35 -5.66 -15.78
CA MET A 112 -7.20 -6.19 -16.86
C MET A 112 -7.78 -5.08 -17.75
N VAL A 113 -8.17 -3.94 -17.16
CA VAL A 113 -8.67 -2.79 -17.93
C VAL A 113 -7.56 -2.16 -18.77
N MET A 114 -6.38 -1.96 -18.18
CA MET A 114 -5.24 -1.35 -18.86
C MET A 114 -4.56 -2.29 -19.87
N HIS A 115 -4.60 -3.60 -19.61
CA HIS A 115 -4.01 -4.65 -20.43
C HIS A 115 -5.03 -5.77 -20.64
N PRO A 116 -5.99 -5.60 -21.58
CA PRO A 116 -7.04 -6.56 -21.82
C PRO A 116 -6.47 -7.95 -22.12
N PRO A 117 -6.96 -9.01 -21.44
CA PRO A 117 -6.45 -10.36 -21.65
C PRO A 117 -6.77 -10.81 -23.07
N ARG A 118 -5.75 -11.32 -23.77
CA ARG A 118 -5.88 -11.83 -25.15
C ARG A 118 -6.47 -13.25 -25.22
N SER A 119 -6.55 -13.92 -24.07
CA SER A 119 -7.10 -15.26 -23.90
C SER A 119 -8.19 -15.25 -22.84
N SER A 120 -8.99 -16.32 -22.78
CA SER A 120 -9.99 -16.48 -21.74
C SER A 120 -9.34 -16.44 -20.35
N ILE A 121 -9.95 -15.66 -19.46
CA ILE A 121 -9.51 -15.57 -18.06
C ILE A 121 -9.80 -16.91 -17.39
N ASN A 122 -8.80 -17.51 -16.76
CA ASN A 122 -8.98 -18.75 -16.03
C ASN A 122 -9.99 -18.54 -14.87
N PRO A 123 -11.09 -19.31 -14.80
CA PRO A 123 -12.10 -19.18 -13.75
C PRO A 123 -11.53 -19.25 -12.32
N MET A 124 -10.40 -19.93 -12.13
CA MET A 124 -9.71 -20.05 -10.84
C MET A 124 -9.25 -18.69 -10.28
N LEU A 125 -9.05 -17.68 -11.13
CA LEU A 125 -8.70 -16.33 -10.70
C LEU A 125 -9.86 -15.66 -9.92
N TYR A 126 -11.09 -15.82 -10.40
CA TYR A 126 -12.28 -15.32 -9.70
C TYR A 126 -12.50 -16.05 -8.38
N LEU A 127 -12.23 -17.36 -8.35
CA LEU A 127 -12.22 -18.12 -7.09
C LEU A 127 -11.15 -17.57 -6.12
N GLY A 128 -9.98 -17.19 -6.62
CA GLY A 128 -8.95 -16.52 -5.83
C GLY A 128 -9.43 -15.21 -5.20
N PHE A 129 -10.17 -14.37 -5.93
CA PHE A 129 -10.78 -13.15 -5.36
C PHE A 129 -11.83 -13.45 -4.31
N LEU A 130 -12.67 -14.46 -4.56
CA LEU A 130 -13.67 -14.90 -3.59
C LEU A 130 -12.98 -15.37 -2.30
N LEU A 131 -11.96 -16.22 -2.41
CA LEU A 131 -11.20 -16.73 -1.26
C LEU A 131 -10.44 -15.62 -0.51
N ALA A 132 -9.85 -14.66 -1.22
CA ALA A 132 -9.20 -13.50 -0.59
C ALA A 132 -10.21 -12.64 0.18
N SER A 133 -11.38 -12.40 -0.41
CA SER A 133 -12.48 -11.63 0.22
C SER A 133 -13.06 -12.37 1.43
N LEU A 134 -13.26 -13.68 1.31
CA LEU A 134 -13.72 -14.54 2.41
C LEU A 134 -12.68 -14.62 3.53
N GLY A 135 -11.39 -14.75 3.20
CA GLY A 135 -10.31 -14.74 4.18
C GLY A 135 -10.26 -13.42 4.95
N ALA A 136 -10.35 -12.28 4.27
CA ALA A 136 -10.48 -10.98 4.92
C ALA A 136 -11.74 -10.91 5.81
N GLY A 137 -12.88 -11.44 5.34
CA GLY A 137 -14.11 -11.53 6.11
C GLY A 137 -13.99 -12.41 7.36
N MET A 138 -13.31 -13.55 7.29
CA MET A 138 -13.07 -14.45 8.42
C MET A 138 -12.22 -13.77 9.50
N VAL A 139 -11.19 -13.00 9.11
CA VAL A 139 -10.37 -12.23 10.06
C VAL A 139 -11.20 -11.20 10.82
N LEU A 140 -12.18 -10.57 10.15
CA LEU A 140 -13.10 -9.62 10.79
C LEU A 140 -14.15 -10.30 11.67
N TYR A 141 -14.63 -11.48 11.26
CA TYR A 141 -15.68 -12.21 11.95
C TYR A 141 -15.17 -12.90 13.22
N TYR A 142 -14.04 -13.61 13.13
CA TYR A 142 -13.40 -14.32 14.24
C TYR A 142 -12.44 -13.44 15.04
N ARG A 143 -12.67 -12.12 15.02
CA ARG A 143 -11.83 -11.19 15.76
C ARG A 143 -11.90 -11.45 17.28
N PRO A 144 -10.77 -11.38 18.00
CA PRO A 144 -10.81 -11.39 19.46
C PRO A 144 -11.57 -10.15 19.95
N THR A 145 -12.61 -10.36 20.75
CA THR A 145 -13.25 -9.30 21.53
C THR A 145 -12.50 -9.21 22.85
N SER A 146 -11.58 -8.27 22.96
CA SER A 146 -10.86 -7.98 24.20
C SER A 146 -10.69 -6.48 24.32
#